data_AF-A0A2N7JHV9-F1
#
_entry.id   AF-A0A2N7JHV9-F1
#
_cell.length_a   1.000
_cell.length_b   1.000
_cell.length_c   1.000
_cell.angle_alpha   90.00
_cell.angle_beta   90.00
_cell.angle_gamma   90.00
#
_symmetry.space_group_name_H-M   'P 1'
#
loop_
_entity.id
_entity.type
_entity.pdbx_description
1 polymer ?
#
loop_
_entity_poly.entity_id
_entity_poly.type
_entity_poly.pdbx_seq_one_letter_code
_entity_poly.pdbx_strand_id
1 'polypeptide(L)'
;MHPLNNGSQVENVPPLKPRVGLGGYFTESNDDGSPSYPGQDWFNAVIREFQTALTAKGVAFDPDKYDHLQKLLEASAVNSLQYRVGQKAEIHSAQIPAWLLKADGSIVSRTVDDVLWAHAATSGLVVAQATKDANPEQYAMYYGDGDGSTTFSLPNWYLGHFARGNPAGVALGETQGDAIRNITGKFGNVTGGASVPEGAFRLSLSTATHIEGSVSGSDPTWEFDAALVVPTANENRPKSGHINICIERGKIPV
;
A
#
# COMPACT_ATOMS: atom_id res chain seq x y z
N MET A 1 25.79 -19.40 -19.23
CA MET A 1 26.74 -20.32 -19.90
C MET A 1 28.03 -20.36 -19.09
N HIS A 2 28.76 -21.47 -19.11
CA HIS A 2 30.04 -21.59 -18.39
C HIS A 2 31.17 -20.97 -19.25
N PRO A 3 32.11 -20.19 -18.67
CA PRO A 3 33.27 -19.69 -19.38
C PRO A 3 34.13 -20.81 -19.98
N LEU A 4 34.91 -20.52 -21.02
CA LEU A 4 35.87 -21.50 -21.53
C LEU A 4 36.93 -21.81 -20.46
N ASN A 5 37.16 -23.08 -20.16
CA ASN A 5 38.12 -23.52 -19.14
C ASN A 5 38.98 -24.70 -19.64
N ASN A 6 39.74 -24.46 -20.71
CA ASN A 6 40.60 -25.47 -21.34
C ASN A 6 42.05 -25.00 -21.56
N GLY A 7 42.43 -23.86 -20.98
CA GLY A 7 43.75 -23.25 -21.07
C GLY A 7 43.95 -22.30 -22.26
N SER A 8 42.98 -22.21 -23.19
CA SER A 8 43.04 -21.29 -24.34
C SER A 8 42.31 -19.96 -24.10
N GLN A 9 41.69 -19.80 -22.93
CA GLN A 9 40.98 -18.58 -22.56
C GLN A 9 41.92 -17.42 -22.21
N VAL A 10 41.44 -16.19 -22.40
CA VAL A 10 42.07 -14.97 -21.89
C VAL A 10 41.34 -14.49 -20.64
N GLU A 11 42.06 -13.82 -19.74
CA GLU A 11 41.54 -13.37 -18.44
C GLU A 11 40.51 -12.24 -18.57
N ASN A 12 40.74 -11.30 -19.48
CA ASN A 12 39.87 -10.16 -19.71
C ASN A 12 39.04 -10.34 -20.98
N VAL A 13 37.81 -9.81 -20.97
CA VAL A 13 36.95 -9.76 -22.15
C VAL A 13 37.73 -9.03 -23.28
N PRO A 14 37.94 -9.66 -24.44
CA PRO A 14 38.61 -9.02 -25.56
C PRO A 14 37.91 -7.72 -25.97
N PRO A 15 38.66 -6.70 -26.43
CA PRO A 15 38.06 -5.48 -26.94
C PRO A 15 37.14 -5.79 -28.12
N LEU A 16 36.04 -5.04 -28.20
CA LEU A 16 35.11 -5.12 -29.32
C LEU A 16 35.85 -4.80 -30.63
N LYS A 17 35.64 -5.64 -31.64
CA LYS A 17 36.20 -5.41 -32.97
C LYS A 17 35.46 -4.25 -33.64
N PRO A 18 36.15 -3.41 -34.44
CA PRO A 18 35.48 -2.40 -35.25
C PRO A 18 34.41 -3.02 -36.15
N ARG A 19 33.23 -2.39 -36.20
CA ARG A 19 32.15 -2.75 -37.13
C ARG A 19 32.27 -1.90 -38.39
N VAL A 20 32.06 -2.51 -39.55
CA VAL A 20 32.09 -1.84 -40.86
C VAL A 20 30.74 -2.06 -41.55
N GLY A 21 30.21 -1.04 -42.22
CA GLY A 21 28.94 -1.10 -42.95
C GLY A 21 27.70 -0.80 -42.09
N LEU A 22 26.52 -1.08 -42.66
CA LEU A 22 25.23 -0.94 -41.99
C LEU A 22 24.85 -2.26 -41.30
N GLY A 23 24.14 -2.18 -40.18
CA GLY A 23 23.56 -3.35 -39.53
C GLY A 23 22.56 -4.05 -40.46
N GLY A 24 22.53 -5.38 -40.43
CA GLY A 24 21.69 -6.18 -41.32
C GLY A 24 21.50 -7.61 -40.84
N TYR A 25 20.76 -8.38 -41.63
CA TYR A 25 20.51 -9.80 -41.41
C TYR A 25 21.60 -10.67 -42.03
N PHE A 26 21.79 -11.87 -41.48
CA PHE A 26 22.65 -12.88 -42.11
C PHE A 26 22.09 -13.23 -43.49
N THR A 27 22.98 -13.28 -44.48
CA THR A 27 22.71 -13.77 -45.84
C THR A 27 23.53 -15.03 -46.09
N GLU A 28 22.97 -16.02 -46.78
CA GLU A 28 23.66 -17.25 -47.14
C GLU A 28 24.79 -16.94 -48.11
N SER A 29 26.02 -17.22 -47.70
CA SER A 29 27.15 -17.47 -48.60
C SER A 29 28.29 -18.10 -47.81
N ASN A 30 28.47 -19.40 -47.97
CA ASN A 30 29.79 -19.99 -48.03
C ASN A 30 30.19 -20.11 -49.51
N ASP A 31 31.49 -20.03 -49.81
CA ASP A 31 32.05 -20.09 -51.17
C ASP A 31 31.72 -21.41 -51.92
N ASP A 32 31.12 -22.39 -51.23
CA ASP A 32 30.77 -23.72 -51.73
C ASP A 32 29.26 -23.96 -51.93
N GLY A 33 28.41 -22.93 -51.78
CA GLY A 33 26.97 -23.02 -52.10
C GLY A 33 26.16 -24.03 -51.28
N SER A 34 26.64 -24.42 -50.10
CA SER A 34 25.99 -25.41 -49.23
C SER A 34 25.36 -24.72 -48.01
N PRO A 35 24.06 -24.89 -47.73
CA PRO A 35 23.42 -24.17 -46.62
C PRO A 35 24.12 -24.48 -45.30
N SER A 36 24.45 -23.45 -44.54
CA SER A 36 24.88 -23.61 -43.15
C SER A 36 23.68 -24.13 -42.35
N TYR A 37 23.87 -25.04 -41.39
CA TYR A 37 22.78 -25.56 -40.55
C TYR A 37 23.07 -25.31 -39.05
N PRO A 38 22.14 -24.71 -38.29
CA PRO A 38 20.86 -24.15 -38.72
C PRO A 38 21.12 -22.78 -39.41
N GLY A 39 20.70 -22.62 -40.66
CA GLY A 39 21.16 -21.55 -41.55
C GLY A 39 20.78 -20.13 -41.15
N GLN A 40 20.93 -19.19 -42.10
CA GLN A 40 20.69 -17.75 -41.86
C GLN A 40 19.35 -17.49 -41.16
N ASP A 41 18.32 -18.27 -41.48
CA ASP A 41 16.96 -18.09 -40.99
C ASP A 41 16.88 -18.29 -39.48
N TRP A 42 17.65 -19.25 -38.94
CA TRP A 42 17.69 -19.49 -37.50
C TRP A 42 18.37 -18.33 -36.76
N PHE A 43 19.52 -17.87 -37.24
CA PHE A 43 20.22 -16.73 -36.63
C PHE A 43 19.40 -15.45 -36.73
N ASN A 44 18.76 -15.20 -37.88
CA ASN A 44 17.87 -14.07 -38.09
C ASN A 44 16.63 -14.16 -37.18
N ALA A 45 16.07 -15.36 -36.97
CA ALA A 45 14.98 -15.57 -36.02
C ALA A 45 15.40 -15.24 -34.58
N VAL A 46 16.58 -15.71 -34.15
CA VAL A 46 17.11 -15.39 -32.80
C VAL A 46 17.33 -13.89 -32.64
N ILE A 47 17.94 -13.21 -33.63
CA ILE A 47 18.10 -11.74 -33.60
C ILE A 47 16.74 -11.07 -33.42
N ARG A 48 15.75 -11.49 -34.22
CA ARG A 48 14.40 -10.91 -34.17
C ARG A 48 13.72 -11.13 -32.83
N GLU A 49 13.76 -12.33 -32.27
CA GLU A 49 13.16 -12.63 -30.96
C GLU A 49 13.78 -11.76 -29.86
N PHE A 50 15.11 -11.68 -29.81
CA PHE A 50 15.79 -10.84 -28.82
C PHE A 50 15.49 -9.36 -29.00
N GLN A 51 15.58 -8.83 -30.23
CA GLN A 51 15.29 -7.41 -30.48
C GLN A 51 13.81 -7.08 -30.23
N THR A 52 12.89 -7.99 -30.54
CA THR A 52 11.46 -7.85 -30.25
C THR A 52 11.22 -7.81 -28.75
N ALA A 53 11.83 -8.72 -27.98
CA ALA A 53 11.71 -8.75 -26.53
C ALA A 53 12.24 -7.47 -25.87
N LEU A 54 13.41 -6.99 -26.31
CA LEU A 54 14.00 -5.73 -25.84
C LEU A 54 13.11 -4.53 -26.15
N THR A 55 12.64 -4.42 -27.40
CA THR A 55 11.76 -3.33 -27.84
C THR A 55 10.43 -3.34 -27.09
N ALA A 56 9.83 -4.51 -26.87
CA ALA A 56 8.57 -4.66 -26.13
C ALA A 56 8.67 -4.18 -24.67
N LYS A 57 9.89 -4.11 -24.12
CA LYS A 57 10.17 -3.59 -22.77
C LYS A 57 10.88 -2.23 -22.76
N GLY A 58 10.97 -1.56 -23.92
CA GLY A 58 11.62 -0.25 -24.04
C GLY A 58 13.13 -0.26 -23.81
N VAL A 59 13.78 -1.42 -23.86
CA VAL A 59 15.24 -1.53 -23.71
C VAL A 59 15.87 -1.35 -25.09
N ALA A 60 16.61 -0.26 -25.28
CA ALA A 60 17.37 -0.05 -26.51
C ALA A 60 18.53 -1.05 -26.61
N PHE A 61 18.69 -1.69 -27.77
CA PHE A 61 19.84 -2.55 -28.03
C PHE A 61 21.07 -1.69 -28.37
N ASP A 62 22.14 -1.87 -27.60
CA ASP A 62 23.44 -1.25 -27.80
C ASP A 62 24.47 -2.37 -28.08
N PRO A 63 25.00 -2.49 -29.30
CA PRO A 63 25.87 -3.61 -29.64
C PRO A 63 27.22 -3.56 -28.91
N ASP A 64 27.54 -2.49 -28.17
CA ASP A 64 28.74 -2.33 -27.34
C ASP A 64 28.52 -2.73 -25.86
N LYS A 65 27.31 -3.19 -25.49
CA LYS A 65 26.94 -3.57 -24.13
C LYS A 65 26.53 -5.04 -24.02
N TYR A 66 26.68 -5.60 -22.82
CA TYR A 66 26.34 -7.00 -22.52
C TYR A 66 25.30 -7.14 -21.39
N ASP A 67 24.57 -6.06 -21.07
CA ASP A 67 23.64 -5.99 -19.94
C ASP A 67 22.16 -6.01 -20.36
N HIS A 68 21.85 -6.16 -21.65
CA HIS A 68 20.47 -6.11 -22.17
C HIS A 68 19.55 -7.16 -21.55
N LEU A 69 20.05 -8.39 -21.32
CA LEU A 69 19.23 -9.45 -20.72
C LEU A 69 18.89 -9.13 -19.26
N GLN A 70 19.86 -8.58 -18.51
CA GLN A 70 19.63 -8.09 -17.16
C GLN A 70 18.57 -6.97 -17.16
N LYS A 71 18.76 -5.95 -18.01
CA LYS A 71 17.80 -4.84 -18.18
C LYS A 71 16.40 -5.32 -18.58
N LEU A 72 16.30 -6.33 -19.45
CA LEU A 72 15.03 -6.93 -19.86
C LEU A 72 14.31 -7.58 -18.67
N LEU A 73 15.03 -8.31 -17.83
CA LEU A 73 14.48 -8.98 -16.65
C LEU A 73 14.06 -7.95 -15.59
N GLU A 74 14.87 -6.93 -15.37
CA GLU A 74 14.56 -5.81 -14.47
C GLU A 74 13.28 -5.07 -14.93
N ALA A 75 13.20 -4.71 -16.21
CA ALA A 75 12.00 -4.09 -16.79
C ALA A 75 10.76 -4.98 -16.69
N SER A 76 10.93 -6.31 -16.82
CA SER A 76 9.83 -7.27 -16.69
C SER A 76 9.32 -7.38 -15.26
N ALA A 77 10.20 -7.29 -14.25
CA ALA A 77 9.80 -7.24 -12.84
C ALA A 77 9.04 -5.94 -12.52
N VAL A 78 9.44 -4.81 -13.10
CA VAL A 78 8.75 -3.50 -12.95
C VAL A 78 7.32 -3.53 -13.46
N ASN A 79 7.03 -4.25 -14.56
CA ASN A 79 5.64 -4.38 -15.05
C ASN A 79 4.71 -4.99 -13.99
N SER A 80 5.18 -5.97 -13.20
CA SER A 80 4.35 -6.58 -12.15
C SER A 80 4.03 -5.61 -11.00
N LEU A 81 4.93 -4.65 -10.74
CA LEU A 81 4.74 -3.62 -9.72
C LEU A 81 3.77 -2.54 -10.20
N GLN A 82 3.85 -2.13 -11.46
CA GLN A 82 2.94 -1.14 -12.03
C GLN A 82 1.47 -1.58 -11.92
N TYR A 83 1.17 -2.88 -12.08
CA TYR A 83 -0.19 -3.40 -11.89
C TYR A 83 -0.69 -3.32 -10.43
N ARG A 84 0.20 -3.08 -9.47
CA ARG A 84 -0.13 -2.95 -8.05
C ARG A 84 -0.10 -1.51 -7.55
N VAL A 85 0.24 -0.52 -8.39
CA VAL A 85 0.31 0.88 -7.99
C VAL A 85 -0.98 1.31 -7.25
N GLY A 86 -0.81 2.00 -6.12
CA GLY A 86 -1.92 2.49 -5.31
C GLY A 86 -2.59 1.44 -4.41
N GLN A 87 -2.25 0.15 -4.54
CA GLN A 87 -2.78 -0.88 -3.64
C GLN A 87 -2.25 -0.68 -2.22
N LYS A 88 -3.13 -0.92 -1.24
CA LYS A 88 -2.78 -1.02 0.17
C LYS A 88 -2.03 -2.34 0.40
N ALA A 89 -0.84 -2.25 1.00
CA ALA A 89 -0.04 -3.39 1.43
C ALA A 89 0.10 -3.41 2.96
N GLU A 90 -0.01 -4.59 3.54
CA GLU A 90 0.17 -4.83 4.98
C GLU A 90 1.47 -5.60 5.20
N ILE A 91 2.38 -5.02 5.99
CA ILE A 91 3.76 -5.50 6.13
C ILE A 91 4.08 -5.79 7.59
N HIS A 92 4.33 -7.07 7.89
CA HIS A 92 4.81 -7.53 9.20
C HIS A 92 6.36 -7.43 9.27
N SER A 93 6.89 -6.23 9.05
CA SER A 93 8.33 -5.94 9.11
C SER A 93 8.55 -4.46 9.45
N ALA A 94 9.59 -4.18 10.24
CA ALA A 94 10.03 -2.82 10.50
C ALA A 94 10.72 -2.18 9.27
N GLN A 95 11.37 -3.00 8.44
CA GLN A 95 12.00 -2.56 7.20
C GLN A 95 10.96 -2.56 6.07
N ILE A 96 10.71 -1.38 5.50
CA ILE A 96 9.77 -1.19 4.40
C ILE A 96 10.55 -1.28 3.08
N PRO A 97 10.20 -2.22 2.19
CA PRO A 97 10.83 -2.33 0.86
C PRO A 97 10.71 -1.04 0.03
N ALA A 98 11.70 -0.75 -0.81
CA ALA A 98 11.78 0.51 -1.56
C ALA A 98 10.62 0.75 -2.56
N TRP A 99 9.92 -0.30 -2.97
CA TRP A 99 8.73 -0.24 -3.83
C TRP A 99 7.43 0.09 -3.08
N LEU A 100 7.51 0.26 -1.75
CA LEU A 100 6.42 0.69 -0.88
C LEU A 100 6.72 2.04 -0.24
N LEU A 101 5.66 2.80 0.03
CA LEU A 101 5.70 3.97 0.89
C LEU A 101 4.79 3.75 2.08
N LYS A 102 5.22 4.17 3.27
CA LYS A 102 4.39 4.12 4.46
C LYS A 102 3.19 5.05 4.27
N ALA A 103 1.99 4.54 4.53
CA ALA A 103 0.76 5.27 4.30
C ALA A 103 0.37 6.09 5.53
N ASP A 104 1.25 7.01 5.94
CA ASP A 104 1.16 7.77 7.19
C ASP A 104 0.88 9.27 7.00
N GLY A 105 0.36 9.65 5.83
CA GLY A 105 0.11 11.06 5.51
C GLY A 105 1.34 11.83 5.03
N SER A 106 2.51 11.19 4.95
CA SER A 106 3.75 11.84 4.51
C SER A 106 3.64 12.49 3.13
N ILE A 107 4.35 13.59 2.96
CA ILE A 107 4.51 14.31 1.69
C ILE A 107 5.68 13.71 0.93
N VAL A 108 5.46 13.34 -0.33
CA VAL A 108 6.43 12.68 -1.21
C VAL A 108 6.55 13.43 -2.55
N SER A 109 7.57 13.10 -3.34
CA SER A 109 7.91 13.81 -4.58
C SER A 109 7.14 13.25 -5.77
N ARG A 110 6.48 14.11 -6.56
CA ARG A 110 5.84 13.71 -7.82
C ARG A 110 6.82 13.25 -8.89
N THR A 111 8.10 13.64 -8.80
CA THR A 111 9.13 13.19 -9.75
C THR A 111 9.65 11.81 -9.38
N VAL A 112 9.94 11.57 -8.11
CA VAL A 112 10.40 10.27 -7.63
C VAL A 112 9.27 9.24 -7.71
N ASP A 113 8.06 9.65 -7.34
CA ASP A 113 6.85 8.82 -7.25
C ASP A 113 5.86 9.08 -8.39
N ASP A 114 6.36 9.39 -9.58
CA ASP A 114 5.59 9.71 -10.79
C ASP A 114 4.47 8.69 -11.12
N VAL A 115 4.76 7.39 -11.03
CA VAL A 115 3.80 6.31 -11.31
C VAL A 115 2.67 6.32 -10.28
N LEU A 116 2.99 6.50 -9.00
CA LEU A 116 2.00 6.61 -7.94
C LEU A 116 1.20 7.90 -8.05
N TRP A 117 1.85 9.02 -8.40
CA TRP A 117 1.17 10.29 -8.62
C TRP A 117 0.21 10.22 -9.80
N ALA A 118 0.61 9.62 -10.92
CA ALA A 118 -0.27 9.42 -12.08
C ALA A 118 -1.49 8.56 -11.73
N HIS A 119 -1.30 7.53 -10.91
CA HIS A 119 -2.40 6.74 -10.35
C HIS A 119 -3.30 7.59 -9.45
N ALA A 120 -2.73 8.32 -8.49
CA ALA A 120 -3.50 9.17 -7.58
C ALA A 120 -4.34 10.20 -8.34
N ALA A 121 -3.75 10.91 -9.31
CA ALA A 121 -4.42 11.92 -10.12
C ALA A 121 -5.63 11.40 -10.92
N THR A 122 -5.67 10.10 -11.23
CA THR A 122 -6.78 9.45 -11.96
C THR A 122 -7.73 8.66 -11.06
N SER A 123 -7.37 8.46 -9.79
CA SER A 123 -8.14 7.65 -8.83
C SER A 123 -9.45 8.29 -8.36
N GLY A 124 -9.62 9.61 -8.55
CA GLY A 124 -10.71 10.37 -7.95
C GLY A 124 -10.54 10.62 -6.44
N LEU A 125 -9.38 10.29 -5.86
CA LEU A 125 -9.08 10.41 -4.43
C LEU A 125 -8.02 11.47 -4.13
N VAL A 126 -7.95 12.54 -4.93
CA VAL A 126 -7.07 13.69 -4.65
C VAL A 126 -7.91 14.86 -4.18
N VAL A 127 -7.52 15.45 -3.04
CA VAL A 127 -8.09 16.70 -2.52
C VAL A 127 -6.99 17.76 -2.36
N ALA A 128 -7.41 19.01 -2.18
CA ALA A 128 -6.49 20.09 -1.82
C ALA A 128 -5.80 19.77 -0.49
N GLN A 129 -4.49 19.99 -0.40
CA GLN A 129 -3.70 19.71 0.79
C GLN A 129 -4.25 20.44 2.02
N ALA A 130 -4.62 21.72 1.86
CA ALA A 130 -5.22 22.50 2.94
C ALA A 130 -6.54 21.89 3.45
N THR A 131 -7.37 21.31 2.57
CA THR A 131 -8.62 20.64 2.96
C THR A 131 -8.33 19.39 3.79
N LYS A 132 -7.33 18.61 3.38
CA LYS A 132 -6.89 17.42 4.10
C LYS A 132 -6.28 17.75 5.46
N ASP A 133 -5.42 18.77 5.53
CA ASP A 133 -4.78 19.21 6.77
C ASP A 133 -5.79 19.76 7.78
N ALA A 134 -6.85 20.42 7.30
CA ALA A 134 -7.93 20.92 8.15
C ALA A 134 -8.82 19.80 8.70
N ASN A 135 -8.96 18.67 8.00
CA ASN A 135 -9.82 17.56 8.39
C ASN A 135 -9.13 16.20 8.16
N PRO A 136 -8.06 15.89 8.91
CA PRO A 136 -7.18 14.75 8.62
C PRO A 136 -7.89 13.40 8.72
N GLU A 137 -8.80 13.22 9.68
CA GLU A 137 -9.61 12.01 9.84
C GLU A 137 -10.57 11.80 8.66
N GLN A 138 -11.24 12.87 8.20
CA GLN A 138 -12.21 12.79 7.10
C GLN A 138 -11.53 12.44 5.77
N TYR A 139 -10.35 13.00 5.52
CA TYR A 139 -9.59 12.82 4.28
C TYR A 139 -8.42 11.86 4.43
N ALA A 140 -8.44 11.00 5.45
CA ALA A 140 -7.36 10.07 5.72
C ALA A 140 -7.12 9.12 4.54
N MET A 141 -8.16 8.72 3.81
CA MET A 141 -8.02 7.80 2.67
C MET A 141 -7.68 8.51 1.35
N TYR A 142 -7.57 9.83 1.35
CA TYR A 142 -7.28 10.63 0.16
C TYR A 142 -5.80 10.95 0.04
N TYR A 143 -5.34 11.16 -1.18
CA TYR A 143 -4.11 11.89 -1.45
C TYR A 143 -4.36 13.40 -1.31
N GLY A 144 -3.38 14.12 -0.81
CA GLY A 144 -3.39 15.59 -0.89
C GLY A 144 -2.52 16.05 -2.05
N ASP A 145 -2.90 17.12 -2.74
CA ASP A 145 -2.14 17.68 -3.86
C ASP A 145 -0.81 18.35 -3.45
N GLY A 146 -0.43 18.32 -2.17
CA GLY A 146 0.84 18.82 -1.66
C GLY A 146 0.99 20.32 -1.84
N ASP A 147 2.11 20.73 -2.44
CA ASP A 147 2.40 22.12 -2.82
C ASP A 147 1.74 22.54 -4.14
N GLY A 148 0.92 21.67 -4.76
CA GLY A 148 0.27 21.89 -6.04
C GLY A 148 1.16 21.66 -7.27
N SER A 149 2.46 21.40 -7.10
CA SER A 149 3.41 21.31 -8.22
C SER A 149 4.35 20.11 -8.14
N THR A 150 5.15 20.00 -7.08
CA THR A 150 6.28 19.06 -7.00
C THR A 150 6.06 17.92 -6.02
N THR A 151 5.06 18.03 -5.16
CA THR A 151 4.79 17.09 -4.07
C THR A 151 3.33 16.67 -4.01
N PHE A 152 3.05 15.61 -3.26
CA PHE A 152 1.70 15.18 -2.89
C PHE A 152 1.77 14.41 -1.56
N SER A 153 0.68 14.39 -0.77
CA SER A 153 0.62 13.61 0.47
C SER A 153 -0.11 12.29 0.27
N LEU A 154 0.37 11.25 0.94
CA LEU A 154 -0.21 9.90 0.89
C LEU A 154 -1.46 9.78 1.78
N PRO A 155 -2.34 8.79 1.58
CA PRO A 155 -3.31 8.40 2.58
C PRO A 155 -2.66 8.15 3.95
N ASN A 156 -3.40 8.37 5.03
CA ASN A 156 -2.96 8.22 6.41
C ASN A 156 -3.76 7.13 7.14
N TRP A 157 -3.32 5.89 7.02
CA TRP A 157 -3.87 4.76 7.78
C TRP A 157 -3.43 4.75 9.25
N TYR A 158 -2.45 5.58 9.62
CA TYR A 158 -1.91 5.66 10.98
C TYR A 158 -2.75 6.53 11.92
N LEU A 159 -3.86 7.07 11.43
CA LEU A 159 -4.94 7.64 12.25
C LEU A 159 -5.85 6.57 12.88
N GLY A 160 -5.62 5.28 12.59
CA GLY A 160 -6.31 4.17 13.26
C GLY A 160 -7.51 3.59 12.50
N HIS A 161 -7.70 3.97 11.23
CA HIS A 161 -8.81 3.48 10.43
C HIS A 161 -8.69 1.99 10.05
N PHE A 162 -9.85 1.34 9.96
CA PHE A 162 -10.00 -0.02 9.43
C PHE A 162 -10.62 0.02 8.03
N ALA A 163 -10.23 -0.94 7.19
CA ALA A 163 -10.77 -1.05 5.84
C ALA A 163 -12.10 -1.81 5.81
N ARG A 164 -13.02 -1.38 4.94
CA ARG A 164 -14.24 -2.10 4.57
C ARG A 164 -14.51 -1.92 3.07
N GLY A 165 -15.37 -2.76 2.51
CA GLY A 165 -15.92 -2.52 1.18
C GLY A 165 -16.78 -1.25 1.15
N ASN A 166 -16.71 -0.49 0.07
CA ASN A 166 -17.49 0.74 -0.11
C ASN A 166 -19.00 0.40 -0.23
N PRO A 167 -19.85 0.81 0.73
CA PRO A 167 -21.28 0.57 0.64
C PRO A 167 -21.93 1.47 -0.42
N ALA A 168 -23.12 1.09 -0.89
CA ALA A 168 -23.87 1.90 -1.84
C ALA A 168 -24.24 3.27 -1.25
N GLY A 169 -24.06 4.33 -2.04
CA GLY A 169 -24.41 5.70 -1.63
C GLY A 169 -23.36 6.41 -0.75
N VAL A 170 -22.22 5.77 -0.49
CA VAL A 170 -21.08 6.37 0.24
C VAL A 170 -19.95 6.66 -0.74
N ALA A 171 -19.31 7.82 -0.60
CA ALA A 171 -18.19 8.20 -1.45
C ALA A 171 -16.97 7.31 -1.15
N LEU A 172 -16.28 6.87 -2.21
CA LEU A 172 -15.04 6.11 -2.02
C LEU A 172 -14.02 6.99 -1.28
N GLY A 173 -13.38 6.43 -0.25
CA GLY A 173 -12.42 7.14 0.59
C GLY A 173 -13.03 7.90 1.78
N GLU A 174 -14.35 7.99 1.88
CA GLU A 174 -15.01 8.52 3.08
C GLU A 174 -14.69 7.65 4.30
N THR A 175 -14.33 8.28 5.41
CA THR A 175 -14.06 7.59 6.68
C THR A 175 -15.29 7.61 7.59
N GLN A 176 -15.32 6.65 8.52
CA GLN A 176 -16.38 6.51 9.50
C GLN A 176 -15.78 6.58 10.89
N GLY A 177 -16.44 7.32 11.80
CA GLY A 177 -16.12 7.28 13.22
C GLY A 177 -16.42 5.91 13.82
N ASP A 178 -15.92 5.68 15.03
CA ASP A 178 -16.22 4.46 15.77
C ASP A 178 -17.69 4.44 16.21
N ALA A 179 -18.26 3.24 16.23
CA ALA A 179 -19.62 3.01 16.70
C ALA A 179 -19.67 1.75 17.54
N ILE A 180 -20.32 1.82 18.70
CA ILE A 180 -20.61 0.67 19.54
C ILE A 180 -22.09 0.32 19.42
N ARG A 181 -22.41 -0.97 19.59
CA ARG A 181 -23.81 -1.40 19.69
C ARG A 181 -24.44 -0.83 20.95
N ASN A 182 -25.77 -0.76 20.96
CA ASN A 182 -26.53 -0.33 22.13
C ASN A 182 -26.12 -1.10 23.39
N ILE A 183 -25.90 -0.38 24.50
CA ILE A 183 -25.61 -0.95 25.81
C ILE A 183 -26.87 -0.81 26.65
N THR A 184 -27.42 -1.94 27.08
CA THR A 184 -28.67 -1.96 27.83
C THR A 184 -28.45 -2.28 29.29
N GLY A 185 -29.27 -1.67 30.13
CA GLY A 185 -29.44 -2.04 31.52
C GLY A 185 -30.83 -1.64 31.98
N LYS A 186 -31.25 -2.16 33.13
CA LYS A 186 -32.49 -1.75 33.79
C LYS A 186 -32.29 -1.78 35.29
N PHE A 187 -33.07 -1.00 35.99
CA PHE A 187 -33.18 -1.08 37.43
C PHE A 187 -34.64 -0.91 37.87
N GLY A 188 -34.93 -1.42 39.07
CA GLY A 188 -36.28 -1.45 39.65
C GLY A 188 -36.72 -0.12 40.27
N ASN A 189 -37.64 -0.20 41.22
CA ASN A 189 -38.23 0.97 41.87
C ASN A 189 -37.18 1.85 42.55
N VAL A 190 -37.27 3.18 42.34
CA VAL A 190 -36.36 4.18 42.92
C VAL A 190 -36.73 4.51 44.37
N THR A 191 -37.99 4.30 44.75
CA THR A 191 -38.54 4.59 46.08
C THR A 191 -39.00 3.31 46.77
N GLY A 192 -38.19 2.83 47.73
CA GLY A 192 -38.56 1.77 48.68
C GLY A 192 -38.65 0.36 48.08
N GLY A 193 -37.55 -0.40 48.15
CA GLY A 193 -37.53 -1.83 47.85
C GLY A 193 -36.16 -2.31 47.36
N ALA A 194 -35.79 -3.56 47.68
CA ALA A 194 -34.54 -4.16 47.22
C ALA A 194 -34.52 -4.19 45.69
N SER A 195 -33.74 -3.28 45.13
CA SER A 195 -33.58 -3.16 43.71
C SER A 195 -32.39 -3.96 43.24
N VAL A 196 -32.61 -4.87 42.30
CA VAL A 196 -31.54 -5.61 41.62
C VAL A 196 -31.30 -4.92 40.28
N PRO A 197 -30.29 -4.04 40.16
CA PRO A 197 -29.90 -3.52 38.87
C PRO A 197 -29.35 -4.66 37.99
N GLU A 198 -29.62 -4.58 36.70
CA GLU A 198 -29.12 -5.51 35.69
C GLU A 198 -28.44 -4.75 34.55
N GLY A 199 -27.45 -5.39 33.92
CA GLY A 199 -26.72 -4.82 32.79
C GLY A 199 -25.79 -3.70 33.23
N ALA A 200 -25.78 -2.60 32.49
CA ALA A 200 -24.87 -1.48 32.74
C ALA A 200 -25.26 -0.61 33.95
N PHE A 201 -26.22 -1.01 34.78
CA PHE A 201 -26.54 -0.29 36.01
C PHE A 201 -26.03 -1.06 37.23
N ARG A 202 -25.62 -0.32 38.26
CA ARG A 202 -25.36 -0.84 39.61
C ARG A 202 -25.89 0.11 40.67
N LEU A 203 -26.07 -0.43 41.88
CA LEU A 203 -26.39 0.35 43.06
C LEU A 203 -25.09 0.81 43.72
N SER A 204 -24.94 2.11 43.90
CA SER A 204 -23.88 2.73 44.68
C SER A 204 -24.44 3.07 46.05
N LEU A 205 -23.81 2.54 47.11
CA LEU A 205 -24.19 2.79 48.49
C LEU A 205 -23.68 4.18 48.91
N SER A 206 -24.23 5.22 48.30
CA SER A 206 -24.10 6.58 48.78
C SER A 206 -25.33 6.87 49.65
N THR A 207 -25.16 6.86 50.98
CA THR A 207 -26.21 7.27 51.90
C THR A 207 -26.28 8.80 51.92
N ALA A 208 -26.86 9.41 50.89
CA ALA A 208 -27.43 10.73 51.07
C ALA A 208 -28.57 10.59 52.07
N THR A 209 -28.44 11.24 53.22
CA THR A 209 -29.51 11.29 54.22
C THR A 209 -30.48 12.37 53.80
N HIS A 210 -31.73 12.01 53.53
CA HIS A 210 -32.81 12.99 53.44
C HIS A 210 -33.62 12.96 54.74
N ILE A 211 -34.14 14.13 55.11
CA ILE A 211 -35.12 14.26 56.18
C ILE A 211 -36.46 14.48 55.51
N GLU A 212 -37.34 13.48 55.59
CA GLU A 212 -38.73 13.59 55.17
C GLU A 212 -39.59 13.24 56.38
N GLY A 213 -40.36 14.22 56.89
CA GLY A 213 -41.30 14.06 58.00
C GLY A 213 -40.77 13.25 59.19
N SER A 214 -39.94 13.84 60.07
CA SER A 214 -39.42 13.22 61.31
C SER A 214 -38.69 11.85 61.17
N VAL A 215 -38.46 11.35 59.96
CA VAL A 215 -37.76 10.10 59.67
C VAL A 215 -36.51 10.39 58.85
N SER A 216 -35.40 9.74 59.19
CA SER A 216 -34.16 9.75 58.41
C SER A 216 -34.11 8.53 57.48
N GLY A 217 -34.05 8.77 56.17
CA GLY A 217 -33.91 7.73 55.14
C GLY A 217 -32.56 7.81 54.40
N SER A 218 -32.20 6.74 53.69
CA SER A 218 -31.07 6.73 52.75
C SER A 218 -31.59 6.54 51.33
N ASP A 219 -31.21 7.43 50.41
CA ASP A 219 -31.57 7.27 48.99
C ASP A 219 -30.56 6.37 48.26
N PRO A 220 -31.02 5.40 47.45
CA PRO A 220 -30.13 4.63 46.59
C PRO A 220 -29.61 5.51 45.44
N THR A 221 -28.29 5.56 45.25
CA THR A 221 -27.70 6.14 44.03
C THR A 221 -27.52 5.06 42.98
N TRP A 222 -28.04 5.32 41.78
CA TRP A 222 -27.91 4.43 40.63
C TRP A 222 -26.81 4.92 39.72
N GLU A 223 -25.85 4.06 39.42
CA GLU A 223 -24.74 4.39 38.53
C GLU A 223 -24.89 3.62 37.23
N PHE A 224 -24.78 4.34 36.11
CA PHE A 224 -24.47 3.72 34.83
C PHE A 224 -22.97 3.50 34.73
N ASP A 225 -22.58 2.25 34.50
CA ASP A 225 -21.21 1.85 34.25
C ASP A 225 -21.19 0.79 33.14
N ALA A 226 -20.78 1.20 31.94
CA ALA A 226 -20.62 0.30 30.81
C ALA A 226 -19.59 -0.83 31.08
N ALA A 227 -18.62 -0.60 31.98
CA ALA A 227 -17.59 -1.57 32.34
C ALA A 227 -18.16 -2.85 32.98
N LEU A 228 -19.41 -2.81 33.46
CA LEU A 228 -20.10 -3.97 34.00
C LEU A 228 -20.44 -5.04 32.96
N VAL A 229 -20.56 -4.65 31.69
CA VAL A 229 -21.01 -5.55 30.61
C VAL A 229 -20.07 -5.59 29.41
N VAL A 230 -19.19 -4.61 29.25
CA VAL A 230 -18.19 -4.55 28.18
C VAL A 230 -16.85 -3.99 28.68
N PRO A 231 -15.71 -4.40 28.11
CA PRO A 231 -14.44 -3.72 28.36
C PRO A 231 -14.50 -2.27 27.88
N THR A 232 -13.94 -1.34 28.66
CA THR A 232 -13.91 0.09 28.35
C THR A 232 -12.49 0.61 28.19
N ALA A 233 -12.34 1.62 27.34
CA ALA A 233 -11.12 2.38 27.11
C ALA A 233 -11.50 3.74 26.48
N ASN A 234 -10.53 4.63 26.24
CA ASN A 234 -10.77 5.90 25.57
C ASN A 234 -11.19 5.77 24.09
N GLU A 235 -11.06 4.58 23.50
CA GLU A 235 -11.35 4.29 22.09
C GLU A 235 -11.97 2.90 21.98
N ASN A 236 -13.02 2.77 21.17
CA ASN A 236 -13.64 1.49 20.85
C ASN A 236 -12.85 0.76 19.75
N ARG A 237 -12.12 -0.29 20.13
CA ARG A 237 -11.35 -1.12 19.19
C ARG A 237 -11.39 -2.61 19.53
N PRO A 238 -11.42 -3.50 18.52
CA PRO A 238 -11.10 -4.90 18.73
C PRO A 238 -9.64 -5.08 19.18
N LYS A 239 -9.29 -6.29 19.64
CA LYS A 239 -7.88 -6.66 19.81
C LYS A 239 -7.18 -6.61 18.44
N SER A 240 -6.07 -5.89 18.35
CA SER A 240 -5.30 -5.70 17.12
C SER A 240 -3.80 -5.90 17.36
N GLY A 241 -3.06 -6.17 16.28
CA GLY A 241 -1.61 -6.11 16.25
C GLY A 241 -1.16 -4.95 15.36
N HIS A 242 -0.08 -4.27 15.74
CA HIS A 242 0.46 -3.17 14.93
C HIS A 242 1.36 -3.72 13.83
N ILE A 243 1.01 -3.41 12.58
CA ILE A 243 1.78 -3.73 11.38
C ILE A 243 1.96 -2.46 10.55
N ASN A 244 2.92 -2.46 9.63
CA ASN A 244 3.07 -1.34 8.73
C ASN A 244 2.01 -1.39 7.62
N ILE A 245 1.31 -0.28 7.43
CA ILE A 245 0.40 -0.09 6.31
C ILE A 245 1.09 0.79 5.28
N CYS A 246 1.21 0.27 4.08
CA CYS A 246 1.93 0.92 2.99
C CYS A 246 1.05 1.06 1.75
N ILE A 247 1.49 1.93 0.84
CA ILE A 247 0.96 2.07 -0.52
C ILE A 247 2.05 1.66 -1.51
N GLU A 248 1.64 0.88 -2.51
CA GLU A 248 2.47 0.44 -3.62
C GLU A 248 2.83 1.59 -4.56
N ARG A 249 4.14 1.85 -4.73
CA ARG A 249 4.66 2.92 -5.60
C ARG A 249 4.46 2.63 -7.09
N GLY A 250 4.27 1.37 -7.45
CA GLY A 250 4.22 0.92 -8.84
C GLY A 250 5.59 0.77 -9.51
N LYS A 251 6.67 1.18 -8.84
CA LYS A 251 8.06 1.02 -9.30
C LYS A 251 9.03 0.99 -8.11
N ILE A 252 10.25 0.56 -8.37
CA ILE A 252 11.39 0.83 -7.48
C ILE A 252 12.01 2.14 -7.98
N PRO A 253 12.14 3.19 -7.16
CA PRO A 253 12.83 4.40 -7.58
C PRO A 253 14.32 4.11 -7.80
N VAL A 254 14.89 4.81 -8.78
CA VAL A 254 16.31 4.72 -9.16
C VAL A 254 17.10 5.81 -8.45
#